data_AF-W7MEM0-F1
#
_entry.id   AF-W7MEM0-F1
#
_cell.length_a   1.000
_cell.length_b   1.000
_cell.length_c   1.000
_cell.angle_alpha   90.00
_cell.angle_beta   90.00
_cell.angle_gamma   90.00
#
_symmetry.space_group_name_H-M   'P 1'
#
loop_
_entity.id
_entity.type
_entity.pdbx_description
1 polymer ?
#
loop_
_entity_poly.entity_id
_entity_poly.type
_entity_poly.pdbx_seq_one_letter_code
_entity_poly.pdbx_strand_id
1 'polypeptide(L)'
;MVVDSTRRGKRMPDALSSTIPIWCTVLNLTLLPSNPSSANLYLPAHLPATTHSQICALIPEFVASFKALNLNLPTCLTKPLRPFWVTPDSSLPSVQDTSSIFDDFRPVICCTASRRVIGSEMDEGGYIQGAADDTEMWAHDLTAPLFWENIDELLKTPEAELPDLISRLVSDHASSKKDEGTQIELTPQLSVCPLPLHANPSECRIAVTQDTTAKDNWIKSKTYMEAGLGKNKQASRSLRTSLPEICDFAAKYLASATEPDQQRIVVACESGRDLSVGVALAISCYLFDDDGKIRKSTEDISFTKTFIKSRLGVVMTAYPGANPSRATLQSVNSFLMDWRK
;
A
#
# COMPACT_ATOMS: atom_id res chain seq x y z
N MET A 1 15.45 -3.66 -9.20
CA MET A 1 15.15 -5.06 -9.54
C MET A 1 13.89 -5.45 -8.81
N VAL A 2 12.97 -6.14 -9.48
CA VAL A 2 11.74 -6.68 -8.92
C VAL A 2 11.84 -8.19 -9.05
N VAL A 3 11.66 -8.90 -7.95
CA VAL A 3 11.67 -10.36 -7.91
C VAL A 3 10.24 -10.81 -7.65
N ASP A 4 9.77 -11.77 -8.43
CA ASP A 4 8.46 -12.36 -8.25
C ASP A 4 8.54 -13.86 -8.59
N SER A 5 7.72 -14.64 -7.92
CA SER A 5 7.58 -16.05 -8.21
C SER A 5 6.60 -16.26 -9.36
N THR A 6 6.53 -17.47 -9.90
CA THR A 6 5.54 -17.79 -10.93
C THR A 6 4.84 -19.07 -10.56
N ARG A 7 3.53 -19.13 -10.81
CA ARG A 7 2.73 -20.34 -10.61
C ARG A 7 2.89 -21.28 -11.81
N ARG A 8 2.57 -22.55 -11.57
CA ARG A 8 2.73 -23.69 -12.49
C ARG A 8 2.46 -23.34 -13.97
N GLY A 9 3.40 -23.71 -14.84
CA GLY A 9 3.24 -23.70 -16.30
C GLY A 9 3.66 -22.40 -17.01
N LYS A 10 3.65 -21.26 -16.32
CA LYS A 10 4.12 -19.97 -16.86
C LYS A 10 5.63 -19.81 -16.69
N ARG A 11 6.25 -19.03 -17.59
CA ARG A 11 7.67 -18.64 -17.48
C ARG A 11 7.89 -17.52 -16.47
N MET A 12 6.92 -16.62 -16.34
CA MET A 12 6.93 -15.47 -15.45
C MET A 12 5.47 -15.12 -15.11
N PRO A 13 5.21 -14.45 -13.97
CA PRO A 13 3.88 -13.98 -13.63
C PRO A 13 3.44 -12.81 -14.51
N ASP A 14 2.14 -12.59 -14.61
CA ASP A 14 1.56 -11.51 -15.42
C ASP A 14 1.97 -10.12 -14.89
N ALA A 15 2.28 -10.02 -13.59
CA ALA A 15 2.83 -8.83 -12.97
C ALA A 15 4.13 -8.40 -13.64
N LEU A 16 5.05 -9.33 -13.89
CA LEU A 16 6.32 -9.06 -14.56
C LEU A 16 6.17 -8.93 -16.08
N SER A 17 5.31 -9.73 -16.72
CA SER A 17 5.17 -9.73 -18.19
C SER A 17 4.35 -8.57 -18.74
N SER A 18 3.41 -8.04 -17.95
CA SER A 18 2.41 -7.08 -18.44
C SER A 18 2.29 -5.87 -17.52
N THR A 19 2.10 -6.05 -16.21
CA THR A 19 1.86 -4.93 -15.28
C THR A 19 3.04 -3.99 -15.14
N ILE A 20 4.25 -4.52 -14.88
CA ILE A 20 5.47 -3.69 -14.78
C ILE A 20 5.75 -2.94 -16.09
N PRO A 21 5.68 -3.57 -17.28
CA PRO A 21 5.77 -2.85 -18.55
C PRO A 21 4.78 -1.70 -18.71
N ILE A 22 3.50 -1.93 -18.37
CA ILE A 22 2.47 -0.90 -18.41
C ILE A 22 2.88 0.28 -17.53
N TRP A 23 3.30 0.02 -16.29
CA TRP A 23 3.76 1.06 -15.37
C TRP A 23 4.99 1.80 -15.88
N CYS A 24 5.97 1.10 -16.46
CA CYS A 24 7.15 1.73 -17.05
C CYS A 24 6.72 2.73 -18.13
N THR A 25 5.86 2.33 -19.08
CA THR A 25 5.38 3.21 -20.16
C THR A 25 4.53 4.37 -19.63
N VAL A 26 3.61 4.12 -18.68
CA VAL A 26 2.78 5.19 -18.08
C VAL A 26 3.63 6.23 -17.35
N LEU A 27 4.61 5.78 -16.56
CA LEU A 27 5.53 6.67 -15.86
C LEU A 27 6.42 7.43 -16.84
N ASN A 28 6.95 6.78 -17.87
CA ASN A 28 7.76 7.46 -18.89
C ASN A 28 6.98 8.56 -19.61
N LEU A 29 5.75 8.26 -20.06
CA LEU A 29 4.87 9.24 -20.72
C LEU A 29 4.46 10.40 -19.80
N THR A 30 4.46 10.18 -18.49
CA THR A 30 4.06 11.21 -17.52
C THR A 30 5.24 12.05 -17.06
N LEU A 31 6.38 11.43 -16.75
CA LEU A 31 7.56 12.08 -16.17
C LEU A 31 8.56 12.58 -17.22
N LEU A 32 8.61 11.92 -18.38
CA LEU A 32 9.54 12.22 -19.48
C LEU A 32 8.79 12.38 -20.83
N PRO A 33 7.77 13.25 -20.92
CA PRO A 33 6.92 13.34 -22.12
C PRO A 33 7.68 13.78 -23.39
N SER A 34 8.79 14.50 -23.24
CA SER A 34 9.61 14.97 -24.36
C SER A 34 10.61 13.94 -24.87
N ASN A 35 10.82 12.82 -24.16
CA ASN A 35 11.75 11.79 -24.60
C ASN A 35 11.07 10.87 -25.65
N PRO A 36 11.66 10.70 -26.86
CA PRO A 36 11.06 9.87 -27.92
C PRO A 36 10.79 8.43 -27.51
N SER A 37 11.63 7.86 -26.62
CA SER A 37 11.50 6.47 -26.18
C SER A 37 10.43 6.28 -25.10
N SER A 38 9.83 7.35 -24.58
CA SER A 38 8.83 7.25 -23.51
C SER A 38 7.54 6.55 -23.95
N ALA A 39 7.18 6.65 -25.22
CA ALA A 39 6.01 5.99 -25.79
C ALA A 39 6.22 4.49 -26.08
N ASN A 40 7.47 4.00 -25.99
CA ASN A 40 7.76 2.61 -26.30
C ASN A 40 7.21 1.69 -25.21
N LEU A 41 6.33 0.77 -25.62
CA LEU A 41 5.87 -0.34 -24.80
C LEU A 41 6.79 -1.53 -25.03
N TYR A 42 7.44 -2.01 -23.97
CA TYR A 42 8.32 -3.18 -24.02
C TYR A 42 7.64 -4.35 -23.34
N LEU A 43 7.25 -5.37 -24.12
CA LEU A 43 6.69 -6.63 -23.60
C LEU A 43 7.61 -7.82 -23.90
N PRO A 44 7.51 -8.92 -23.14
CA PRO A 44 8.26 -10.14 -23.45
C PRO A 44 7.90 -10.69 -24.84
N ALA A 45 8.91 -11.22 -25.54
CA ALA A 45 8.74 -11.78 -26.89
C ALA A 45 7.76 -12.98 -26.99
N HIS A 46 7.45 -13.64 -25.88
CA HIS A 46 6.50 -14.75 -25.85
C HIS A 46 5.03 -14.29 -25.80
N LEU A 47 4.76 -13.01 -25.56
CA LEU A 47 3.40 -12.48 -25.58
C LEU A 47 2.94 -12.27 -27.03
N PRO A 48 1.72 -12.72 -27.40
CA PRO A 48 1.20 -12.52 -28.75
C PRO A 48 1.07 -11.04 -29.14
N ALA A 49 1.17 -10.75 -30.44
CA ALA A 49 0.96 -9.41 -30.97
C ALA A 49 -0.43 -8.84 -30.65
N THR A 50 -1.45 -9.70 -30.53
CA THR A 50 -2.80 -9.31 -30.11
C THR A 50 -2.82 -8.74 -28.69
N THR A 51 -2.12 -9.38 -27.76
CA THR A 51 -1.96 -8.90 -26.37
C THR A 51 -1.21 -7.57 -26.36
N HIS A 52 -0.16 -7.43 -27.17
CA HIS A 52 0.57 -6.17 -27.30
C HIS A 52 -0.35 -5.03 -27.76
N SER A 53 -1.15 -5.24 -28.81
CA SER A 53 -2.09 -4.24 -29.32
C SER A 53 -3.16 -3.86 -28.29
N GLN A 54 -3.71 -4.84 -27.56
CA GLN A 54 -4.68 -4.61 -26.50
C GLN A 54 -4.11 -3.76 -25.35
N ILE A 55 -2.90 -4.09 -24.89
CA ILE A 55 -2.22 -3.32 -23.84
C ILE A 55 -1.92 -1.90 -24.32
N CYS A 56 -1.37 -1.76 -25.53
CA CYS A 56 -1.05 -0.47 -26.13
C CYS A 56 -2.28 0.46 -26.19
N ALA A 57 -3.44 -0.07 -26.56
CA ALA A 57 -4.69 0.68 -26.62
C ALA A 57 -5.16 1.21 -25.26
N LEU A 58 -4.78 0.57 -24.15
CA LEU A 58 -5.16 0.99 -22.79
C LEU A 58 -4.21 2.05 -22.19
N ILE A 59 -2.99 2.19 -22.73
CA ILE A 59 -1.98 3.11 -22.18
C ILE A 59 -2.48 4.56 -22.06
N PRO A 60 -3.17 5.16 -23.05
CA PRO A 60 -3.66 6.53 -22.93
C PRO A 60 -4.64 6.72 -21.76
N GLU A 61 -5.53 5.75 -21.53
CA GLU A 61 -6.48 5.77 -20.41
C GLU A 61 -5.75 5.66 -19.06
N PHE A 62 -4.74 4.80 -18.98
CA PHE A 62 -3.93 4.66 -17.77
C PHE A 62 -3.11 5.93 -17.47
N VAL A 63 -2.53 6.58 -18.49
CA VAL A 63 -1.86 7.87 -18.33
C VAL A 63 -2.83 8.93 -17.84
N ALA A 64 -4.02 9.03 -18.43
CA ALA A 64 -5.06 9.98 -18.00
C ALA A 64 -5.49 9.71 -16.54
N SER A 65 -5.74 8.44 -16.20
CA SER A 65 -6.11 8.02 -14.85
C SER A 65 -5.03 8.32 -13.82
N PHE A 66 -3.75 8.10 -14.18
CA PHE A 66 -2.62 8.39 -13.31
C PHE A 66 -2.47 9.90 -13.08
N LYS A 67 -2.53 10.72 -14.13
CA LYS A 67 -2.48 12.19 -14.01
C LYS A 67 -3.64 12.74 -13.20
N ALA A 68 -4.84 12.15 -13.31
CA ALA A 68 -6.00 12.54 -12.52
C ALA A 68 -5.86 12.31 -11.01
N LEU A 69 -4.87 11.53 -10.56
CA LEU A 69 -4.56 11.39 -9.14
C LEU A 69 -3.90 12.64 -8.55
N ASN A 70 -3.34 13.53 -9.39
CA ASN A 70 -2.68 14.77 -9.00
C ASN A 70 -1.63 14.58 -7.89
N LEU A 71 -0.81 13.53 -8.01
CA LEU A 71 0.23 13.21 -7.04
C LEU A 71 1.45 14.11 -7.23
N ASN A 72 2.17 14.38 -6.14
CA ASN A 72 3.50 14.99 -6.21
C ASN A 72 4.51 13.97 -6.74
N LEU A 73 4.78 14.04 -8.04
CA LEU A 73 5.64 13.08 -8.71
C LEU A 73 7.13 13.42 -8.56
N PRO A 74 8.02 12.41 -8.49
CA PRO A 74 9.45 12.64 -8.42
C PRO A 74 10.00 13.22 -9.73
N THR A 75 10.93 14.16 -9.62
CA THR A 75 11.62 14.80 -10.76
C THR A 75 13.00 14.20 -11.06
N CYS A 76 13.41 13.19 -10.28
CA CYS A 76 14.76 12.60 -10.37
C CYS A 76 14.94 11.62 -11.55
N LEU A 77 13.86 11.19 -12.19
CA LEU A 77 13.94 10.28 -13.33
C LEU A 77 14.42 11.04 -14.57
N THR A 78 15.63 10.72 -15.03
CA THR A 78 16.28 11.42 -16.17
C THR A 78 16.33 10.60 -17.46
N LYS A 79 16.11 9.28 -17.38
CA LYS A 79 16.03 8.39 -18.55
C LYS A 79 14.80 7.49 -18.45
N PRO A 80 14.20 7.07 -19.57
CA PRO A 80 13.02 6.22 -19.56
C PRO A 80 13.29 4.89 -18.86
N LEU A 81 12.30 4.42 -18.09
CA LEU A 81 12.24 3.08 -17.52
C LEU A 81 12.08 2.06 -18.64
N ARG A 82 12.87 0.98 -18.59
CA ARG A 82 12.74 -0.13 -19.55
C ARG A 82 12.75 -1.48 -18.82
N PRO A 83 11.69 -2.30 -18.92
CA PRO A 83 11.69 -3.61 -18.29
C PRO A 83 12.62 -4.58 -19.03
N PHE A 84 13.29 -5.44 -18.26
CA PHE A 84 14.10 -6.56 -18.74
C PHE A 84 13.75 -7.81 -17.95
N TRP A 85 13.55 -8.94 -18.62
CA TRP A 85 13.14 -10.18 -17.98
C TRP A 85 14.30 -11.13 -17.85
N VAL A 86 14.56 -11.58 -16.62
CA VAL A 86 15.62 -12.53 -16.30
C VAL A 86 14.97 -13.76 -15.68
N THR A 87 15.30 -14.92 -16.22
CA THR A 87 14.88 -16.25 -15.76
C THR A 87 16.11 -17.09 -15.46
N PRO A 88 16.00 -18.26 -14.81
CA PRO A 88 17.15 -19.12 -14.56
C PRO A 88 17.86 -19.56 -15.85
N ASP A 89 17.11 -19.70 -16.94
CA ASP A 89 17.64 -20.06 -18.27
C ASP A 89 18.21 -18.86 -19.06
N SER A 90 18.15 -17.64 -18.52
CA SER A 90 18.61 -16.45 -19.24
C SER A 90 20.14 -16.37 -19.23
N SER A 91 20.75 -16.20 -20.40
CA SER A 91 22.15 -15.80 -20.49
C SER A 91 22.27 -14.31 -20.16
N LEU A 92 23.11 -13.96 -19.18
CA LEU A 92 23.34 -12.56 -18.85
C LEU A 92 24.19 -11.90 -19.95
N PRO A 93 23.82 -10.68 -20.39
CA PRO A 93 24.59 -9.93 -21.38
C PRO A 93 26.00 -9.62 -20.86
N SER A 94 26.97 -9.45 -21.78
CA SER A 94 28.31 -9.04 -21.40
C SER A 94 28.32 -7.60 -20.85
N VAL A 95 29.36 -7.22 -20.10
CA VAL A 95 29.48 -5.85 -19.56
C VAL A 95 29.39 -4.79 -20.67
N GLN A 96 29.97 -5.07 -21.84
CA GLN A 96 29.94 -4.20 -23.01
C GLN A 96 28.53 -4.06 -23.60
N ASP A 97 27.75 -5.14 -23.62
CA ASP A 97 26.36 -5.09 -24.08
C ASP A 97 25.48 -4.27 -23.12
N THR A 98 25.77 -4.35 -21.81
CA THR A 98 24.96 -3.66 -20.80
C THR A 98 25.21 -2.16 -20.70
N SER A 99 26.42 -1.66 -20.96
CA SER A 99 26.73 -0.23 -20.80
C SER A 99 25.80 0.64 -21.65
N SER A 100 25.57 0.25 -22.91
CA SER A 100 24.63 0.93 -23.81
C SER A 100 23.20 1.02 -23.26
N ILE A 101 22.74 -0.03 -22.55
CA ILE A 101 21.40 -0.06 -21.96
C ILE A 101 21.28 0.96 -20.81
N PHE A 102 22.30 1.03 -19.94
CA PHE A 102 22.31 1.98 -18.82
C PHE A 102 22.54 3.43 -19.29
N ASP A 103 23.15 3.60 -20.46
CA ASP A 103 23.34 4.90 -21.12
C ASP A 103 22.03 5.47 -21.67
N ASP A 104 21.15 4.63 -22.20
CA ASP A 104 19.88 5.08 -22.79
C ASP A 104 18.68 4.99 -21.82
N PHE A 105 18.71 4.05 -20.87
CA PHE A 105 17.54 3.70 -20.05
C PHE A 105 17.86 3.62 -18.55
N ARG A 106 16.80 3.62 -17.75
CA ARG A 106 16.79 3.12 -16.37
C ARG A 106 16.19 1.71 -16.37
N PRO A 107 16.99 0.64 -16.40
CA PRO A 107 16.45 -0.71 -16.52
C PRO A 107 15.69 -1.13 -15.25
N VAL A 108 14.51 -1.72 -15.47
CA VAL A 108 13.71 -2.38 -14.44
C VAL A 108 13.86 -3.88 -14.64
N ILE A 109 14.74 -4.50 -13.86
CA ILE A 109 15.00 -5.95 -13.96
C ILE A 109 13.85 -6.71 -13.30
N CYS A 110 13.04 -7.40 -14.10
CA CYS A 110 11.99 -8.33 -13.73
C CYS A 110 12.59 -9.74 -13.62
N CYS A 111 12.94 -10.17 -12.41
CA CYS A 111 13.60 -11.44 -12.17
C CYS A 111 12.58 -12.49 -11.71
N THR A 112 12.50 -13.60 -12.45
CA THR A 112 11.81 -14.81 -12.00
C THR A 112 12.87 -15.79 -11.51
N ALA A 113 12.88 -16.06 -10.20
CA ALA A 113 13.87 -16.96 -9.61
C ALA A 113 13.48 -18.45 -9.73
N SER A 114 12.19 -18.74 -9.85
CA SER A 114 11.69 -20.12 -9.89
C SER A 114 12.01 -20.81 -11.22
N ARG A 115 12.53 -22.05 -11.14
CA ARG A 115 12.60 -22.96 -12.29
C ARG A 115 11.19 -23.22 -12.82
N ARG A 116 11.01 -23.14 -14.14
CA ARG A 116 9.73 -23.44 -14.78
C ARG A 116 9.46 -24.94 -14.82
N VAL A 117 8.27 -25.35 -14.40
CA VAL A 117 7.80 -26.73 -14.50
C VAL A 117 6.72 -26.82 -15.57
N ILE A 118 6.91 -27.72 -16.54
CA ILE A 118 5.94 -27.99 -17.62
C ILE A 118 5.02 -29.17 -17.25
N GLY A 119 5.45 -30.05 -16.33
CA GLY A 119 4.76 -31.27 -15.90
C GLY A 119 4.02 -31.19 -14.56
N SER A 120 3.88 -32.33 -13.87
CA SER A 120 3.27 -32.42 -12.53
C SER A 120 4.32 -32.33 -11.42
N GLU A 121 3.90 -31.92 -10.21
CA GLU A 121 4.79 -31.78 -9.04
C GLU A 121 5.46 -33.11 -8.65
N MET A 122 4.78 -34.24 -8.90
CA MET A 122 5.30 -35.59 -8.67
C MET A 122 6.48 -35.92 -9.59
N ASP A 123 6.49 -35.39 -10.82
CA ASP A 123 7.57 -35.63 -11.80
C ASP A 123 8.84 -34.82 -11.48
N GLU A 124 8.72 -33.80 -10.62
CA GLU A 124 9.79 -32.84 -10.28
C GLU A 124 10.32 -33.04 -8.85
N GLY A 125 10.12 -34.22 -8.26
CA GLY A 125 10.62 -34.55 -6.93
C GLY A 125 9.98 -33.72 -5.81
N GLY A 126 8.74 -33.28 -5.99
CA GLY A 126 8.02 -32.46 -5.00
C GLY A 126 8.35 -30.97 -5.07
N TYR A 127 9.12 -30.50 -6.06
CA TYR A 127 9.33 -29.08 -6.29
C TYR A 127 8.03 -28.39 -6.75
N ILE A 128 7.62 -27.36 -5.99
CA ILE A 128 6.45 -26.54 -6.28
C ILE A 128 6.92 -25.19 -6.84
N GLN A 129 6.65 -24.97 -8.13
CA GLN A 129 6.98 -23.71 -8.80
C GLN A 129 6.26 -22.54 -8.12
N GLY A 130 7.04 -21.59 -7.61
CA GLY A 130 6.53 -20.39 -6.94
C GLY A 130 6.35 -20.50 -5.43
N ALA A 131 6.71 -21.63 -4.80
CA ALA A 131 6.51 -21.80 -3.35
C ALA A 131 7.28 -20.78 -2.48
N ALA A 132 8.34 -20.17 -3.00
CA ALA A 132 9.13 -19.16 -2.29
C ALA A 132 8.46 -17.77 -2.18
N ASP A 133 7.34 -17.53 -2.87
CA ASP A 133 6.62 -16.24 -2.83
C ASP A 133 5.83 -16.01 -1.54
N ASP A 134 5.39 -17.10 -0.90
CA ASP A 134 4.51 -17.05 0.27
C ASP A 134 5.32 -16.81 1.54
N THR A 135 6.11 -15.73 1.55
CA THR A 135 6.96 -15.31 2.67
C THR A 135 6.22 -15.29 4.00
N GLU A 136 4.94 -14.92 4.02
CA GLU A 136 4.08 -14.96 5.21
C GLU A 136 3.97 -16.36 5.84
N MET A 137 4.16 -17.43 5.06
CA MET A 137 4.05 -18.82 5.53
C MET A 137 5.36 -19.41 6.06
N TRP A 138 6.52 -18.85 5.69
CA TRP A 138 7.82 -19.41 6.03
C TRP A 138 8.78 -18.43 6.71
N ALA A 139 8.54 -17.13 6.63
CA ALA A 139 9.43 -16.11 7.20
C ALA A 139 9.22 -15.89 8.70
N HIS A 140 8.17 -16.44 9.32
CA HIS A 140 7.89 -16.27 10.76
C HIS A 140 7.92 -14.78 11.21
N ASP A 141 7.28 -13.89 10.44
CA ASP A 141 7.27 -12.43 10.64
C ASP A 141 8.65 -11.72 10.57
N LEU A 142 9.70 -12.42 10.11
CA LEU A 142 11.01 -11.83 9.89
C LEU A 142 10.95 -10.76 8.80
N THR A 143 11.13 -9.50 9.21
CA THR A 143 11.17 -8.37 8.28
C THR A 143 12.55 -8.23 7.64
N ALA A 144 12.63 -7.66 6.43
CA ALA A 144 13.92 -7.44 5.76
C ALA A 144 14.94 -6.64 6.60
N PRO A 145 14.58 -5.53 7.29
CA PRO A 145 15.52 -4.85 8.18
C PRO A 145 16.06 -5.76 9.29
N LEU A 146 15.17 -6.52 9.95
CA LEU A 146 15.56 -7.43 11.02
C LEU A 146 16.44 -8.57 10.51
N PHE A 147 16.20 -9.06 9.29
CA PHE A 147 17.08 -10.03 8.62
C PHE A 147 18.48 -9.44 8.39
N TRP A 148 18.58 -8.24 7.82
CA TRP A 148 19.88 -7.63 7.51
C TRP A 148 20.67 -7.26 8.75
N GLU A 149 20.00 -6.83 9.83
CA GLU A 149 20.62 -6.53 11.12
C GLU A 149 21.21 -7.79 11.79
N ASN A 150 20.63 -8.96 11.54
CA ASN A 150 20.99 -10.23 12.19
C ASN A 150 21.52 -11.28 11.20
N ILE A 151 21.98 -10.86 10.02
CA ILE A 151 22.29 -11.77 8.91
C ILE A 151 23.34 -12.83 9.27
N ASP A 152 24.38 -12.45 10.01
CA ASP A 152 25.45 -13.37 10.39
C ASP A 152 24.97 -14.46 11.36
N GLU A 153 24.06 -14.13 12.28
CA GLU A 153 23.48 -15.10 13.23
C GLU A 153 22.51 -16.02 12.48
N LEU A 154 21.62 -15.44 11.66
CA LEU A 154 20.65 -16.18 10.86
C LEU A 154 21.34 -17.18 9.91
N LEU A 155 22.38 -16.78 9.19
CA LEU A 155 23.07 -17.67 8.25
C LEU A 155 23.94 -18.74 8.92
N LYS A 156 24.35 -18.56 10.19
CA LYS A 156 25.11 -19.56 10.96
C LYS A 156 24.21 -20.53 11.71
N THR A 157 22.96 -20.17 11.95
CA THR A 157 22.03 -20.97 12.75
C THR A 157 21.53 -22.18 11.96
N PRO A 158 21.55 -23.39 12.53
CA PRO A 158 21.01 -24.58 11.88
C PRO A 158 19.52 -24.41 11.53
N GLU A 159 19.09 -25.00 10.40
CA GLU A 159 17.71 -24.85 9.89
C GLU A 159 16.63 -25.20 10.92
N ALA A 160 16.86 -26.22 11.75
CA ALA A 160 15.93 -26.64 12.79
C ALA A 160 15.76 -25.61 13.92
N GLU A 161 16.75 -24.73 14.14
CA GLU A 161 16.77 -23.73 15.20
C GLU A 161 16.33 -22.34 14.71
N LEU A 162 16.21 -22.14 13.38
CA LEU A 162 15.82 -20.88 12.78
C LEU A 162 14.44 -20.37 13.24
N PRO A 163 13.37 -21.18 13.32
CA PRO A 163 12.06 -20.68 13.74
C PRO A 163 12.07 -20.05 15.14
N ASP A 164 12.81 -20.66 16.07
CA ASP A 164 12.93 -20.17 17.45
C ASP A 164 13.79 -18.90 17.53
N LEU A 165 14.91 -18.86 16.80
CA LEU A 165 15.73 -17.65 16.68
C LEU A 165 14.91 -16.49 16.11
N ILE A 166 14.22 -16.70 15.00
CA ILE A 166 13.39 -15.68 14.35
C ILE A 166 12.32 -15.17 15.32
N SER A 167 11.63 -16.08 16.01
CA SER A 167 10.60 -15.72 16.99
C SER A 167 11.16 -14.85 18.11
N ARG A 168 12.37 -15.13 18.60
CA ARG A 168 13.06 -14.29 19.58
C ARG A 168 13.39 -12.90 19.01
N LEU A 169 14.03 -12.84 17.85
CA LEU A 169 14.40 -11.56 17.20
C LEU A 169 13.17 -10.67 16.97
N VAL A 170 12.07 -11.25 16.50
CA VAL A 170 10.81 -10.52 16.27
C VAL A 170 10.24 -9.99 17.59
N SER A 171 10.24 -10.81 18.65
CA SER A 171 9.73 -10.42 19.97
C SER A 171 10.59 -9.34 20.63
N ASP A 172 11.91 -9.48 20.58
CA ASP A 172 12.86 -8.51 21.12
C ASP A 172 12.72 -7.16 20.41
N HIS A 173 12.62 -7.17 19.08
CA HIS A 173 12.38 -5.97 18.28
C HIS A 173 11.03 -5.31 18.58
N ALA A 174 9.97 -6.12 18.77
CA ALA A 174 8.66 -5.62 19.15
C ALA A 174 8.67 -5.00 20.55
N SER A 175 9.40 -5.60 21.49
CA SER A 175 9.53 -5.10 22.87
C SER A 175 10.32 -3.80 22.95
N SER A 176 11.35 -3.62 22.11
CA SER A 176 12.11 -2.37 22.02
C SER A 176 11.31 -1.21 21.42
N LYS A 177 10.18 -1.48 20.74
CA LYS A 177 9.29 -0.46 20.13
C LYS A 177 8.05 -0.13 20.97
N LYS A 178 7.91 -0.70 22.16
CA LYS A 178 6.66 -0.63 22.95
C LYS A 178 6.31 0.72 23.57
N ASP A 179 7.15 1.74 23.51
CA ASP A 179 6.87 2.99 24.24
C ASP A 179 6.04 4.03 23.49
N GLU A 180 5.78 3.86 22.20
CA GLU A 180 4.77 4.62 21.45
C GLU A 180 4.64 3.92 20.09
N GLY A 181 3.56 3.16 19.87
CA GLY A 181 3.30 2.52 18.58
C GLY A 181 3.39 3.57 17.49
N THR A 182 4.45 3.51 16.68
CA THR A 182 4.98 4.64 15.90
C THR A 182 3.84 5.39 15.22
N GLN A 183 3.45 6.54 15.76
CA GLN A 183 2.38 7.35 15.19
C GLN A 183 2.85 7.81 13.82
N ILE A 184 2.08 7.47 12.79
CA ILE A 184 2.42 7.79 11.41
C ILE A 184 1.58 8.98 11.00
N GLU A 185 2.26 10.09 10.80
CA GLU A 185 1.63 11.32 10.30
C GLU A 185 1.27 11.14 8.82
N LEU A 186 -0.02 11.26 8.50
CA LEU A 186 -0.53 11.21 7.13
C LEU A 186 -0.62 12.63 6.54
N THR A 187 -1.05 13.57 7.37
CA THR A 187 -1.06 15.01 7.14
C THR A 187 -0.77 15.72 8.47
N PRO A 188 -0.46 17.02 8.50
CA PRO A 188 -0.16 17.74 9.75
C PRO A 188 -1.25 17.64 10.83
N GLN A 189 -2.51 17.38 10.45
CA GLN A 189 -3.65 17.25 11.35
C GLN A 189 -4.13 15.81 11.57
N LEU A 190 -3.59 14.83 10.84
CA LEU A 190 -4.14 13.47 10.83
C LEU A 190 -3.04 12.42 10.88
N SER A 191 -3.11 11.56 11.88
CA SER A 191 -2.17 10.46 12.07
C SER A 191 -2.89 9.13 12.30
N VAL A 192 -2.17 8.04 12.04
CA VAL A 192 -2.62 6.67 12.36
C VAL A 192 -1.59 5.92 13.19
N CYS A 193 -2.06 4.99 14.02
CA CYS A 193 -1.19 4.12 14.82
C CYS A 193 -1.86 2.76 15.07
N PRO A 194 -1.10 1.73 15.48
CA PRO A 194 -1.68 0.51 16.04
C PRO A 194 -2.30 0.77 17.42
N LEU A 195 -3.27 -0.06 17.83
CA LEU A 195 -3.76 -0.10 19.22
C LEU A 195 -2.67 -0.65 20.16
N PRO A 196 -2.68 -0.30 21.46
CA PRO A 196 -3.68 0.51 22.18
C PRO A 196 -3.55 2.02 21.94
N LEU A 197 -4.68 2.73 22.00
CA LEU A 197 -4.72 4.20 21.93
C LEU A 197 -5.42 4.73 23.18
N HIS A 198 -4.69 5.44 24.04
CA HIS A 198 -5.22 5.99 25.29
C HIS A 198 -5.81 7.38 25.10
N ALA A 199 -6.66 7.86 26.01
CA ALA A 199 -7.18 9.23 25.93
C ALA A 199 -6.07 10.28 26.04
N ASN A 200 -6.21 11.40 25.32
CA ASN A 200 -5.33 12.57 25.40
C ASN A 200 -6.18 13.84 25.36
N PRO A 201 -5.99 14.81 26.29
CA PRO A 201 -6.74 16.07 26.26
C PRO A 201 -6.40 16.99 25.08
N SER A 202 -5.21 16.88 24.50
CA SER A 202 -4.69 17.82 23.51
C SER A 202 -5.01 17.45 22.06
N GLU A 203 -5.47 16.23 21.79
CA GLU A 203 -5.77 15.74 20.44
C GLU A 203 -7.00 14.83 20.45
N CYS A 204 -7.71 14.77 19.32
CA CYS A 204 -8.81 13.85 19.13
C CYS A 204 -8.28 12.44 18.85
N ARG A 205 -8.71 11.47 19.64
CA ARG A 205 -8.28 10.08 19.56
C ARG A 205 -9.46 9.16 19.28
N ILE A 206 -9.36 8.41 18.20
CA ILE A 206 -10.41 7.51 17.71
C ILE A 206 -9.83 6.10 17.66
N ALA A 207 -10.21 5.25 18.61
CA ALA A 207 -9.83 3.85 18.67
C ALA A 207 -10.90 2.99 17.97
N VAL A 208 -10.52 2.30 16.90
CA VAL A 208 -11.36 1.33 16.20
C VAL A 208 -11.00 -0.07 16.69
N THR A 209 -11.82 -0.62 17.60
CA THR A 209 -11.51 -1.87 18.31
C THR A 209 -12.21 -3.07 17.68
N GLN A 210 -11.70 -4.26 18.03
CA GLN A 210 -12.22 -5.54 17.55
C GLN A 210 -13.49 -6.01 18.27
N ASP A 211 -13.83 -5.39 19.39
CA ASP A 211 -15.06 -5.69 20.12
C ASP A 211 -16.26 -5.11 19.37
N THR A 212 -17.45 -5.65 19.59
CA THR A 212 -18.68 -5.03 19.08
C THR A 212 -19.37 -4.31 20.22
N THR A 213 -19.44 -2.98 20.12
CA THR A 213 -20.03 -2.14 21.17
C THR A 213 -21.16 -1.29 20.61
N ALA A 214 -22.17 -1.01 21.44
CA ALA A 214 -23.27 -0.14 21.06
C ALA A 214 -22.77 1.31 20.88
N LYS A 215 -23.27 1.99 19.85
CA LYS A 215 -22.88 3.35 19.45
C LYS A 215 -22.99 4.38 20.57
N ASP A 216 -24.02 4.24 21.41
CA ASP A 216 -24.25 5.09 22.58
C ASP A 216 -23.07 5.08 23.58
N ASN A 217 -22.24 4.03 23.55
CA ASN A 217 -21.10 3.85 24.45
C ASN A 217 -19.75 4.18 23.80
N TRP A 218 -19.72 4.66 22.55
CA TRP A 218 -18.46 4.91 21.83
C TRP A 218 -17.75 6.16 22.31
N ILE A 219 -18.48 7.23 22.60
CA ILE A 219 -17.90 8.49 23.06
C ILE A 219 -17.53 8.34 24.53
N LYS A 220 -16.23 8.32 24.84
CA LYS A 220 -15.72 8.20 26.21
C LYS A 220 -15.41 9.56 26.83
N SER A 221 -15.01 10.53 26.01
CA SER A 221 -14.79 11.93 26.41
C SER A 221 -14.99 12.87 25.21
N LYS A 222 -14.79 14.18 25.42
CA LYS A 222 -14.81 15.18 24.34
C LYS A 222 -13.72 14.96 23.28
N THR A 223 -12.63 14.28 23.65
CA THR A 223 -11.47 14.04 22.78
C THR A 223 -11.20 12.57 22.54
N TYR A 224 -11.94 11.64 23.15
CA TYR A 224 -11.71 10.21 23.01
C TYR A 224 -12.99 9.46 22.62
N MET A 225 -12.92 8.76 21.49
CA MET A 225 -13.92 7.82 21.00
C MET A 225 -13.31 6.41 20.88
N GLU A 226 -14.06 5.41 21.30
CA GLU A 226 -13.72 3.99 21.19
C GLU A 226 -14.87 3.26 20.49
N ALA A 227 -14.73 3.09 19.17
CA ALA A 227 -15.72 2.46 18.31
C ALA A 227 -15.42 0.97 18.13
N GLY A 228 -16.25 0.13 18.75
CA GLY A 228 -16.15 -1.32 18.61
C GLY A 228 -16.89 -1.82 17.37
N LEU A 229 -16.16 -2.10 16.30
CA LEU A 229 -16.73 -2.48 14.99
C LEU A 229 -16.78 -3.99 14.74
N GLY A 230 -16.18 -4.80 15.62
CA GLY A 230 -16.04 -6.25 15.42
C GLY A 230 -14.74 -6.64 14.71
N LYS A 231 -14.67 -7.88 14.24
CA LYS A 231 -13.45 -8.47 13.65
C LYS A 231 -13.52 -8.61 12.12
N ASN A 232 -12.36 -8.54 11.47
CA ASN A 232 -12.17 -8.91 10.06
C ASN A 232 -13.21 -8.25 9.12
N LYS A 233 -13.79 -9.04 8.20
CA LYS A 233 -14.78 -8.57 7.22
C LYS A 233 -16.04 -7.98 7.86
N GLN A 234 -16.39 -8.37 9.08
CA GLN A 234 -17.52 -7.77 9.80
C GLN A 234 -17.20 -6.31 10.15
N ALA A 235 -15.98 -6.05 10.64
CA ALA A 235 -15.53 -4.69 10.94
C ALA A 235 -15.58 -3.78 9.71
N SER A 236 -15.07 -4.25 8.56
CA SER A 236 -15.15 -3.49 7.31
C SER A 236 -16.59 -3.21 6.88
N ARG A 237 -17.54 -4.14 7.11
CA ARG A 237 -18.96 -3.94 6.80
C ARG A 237 -19.61 -2.92 7.75
N SER A 238 -19.37 -3.05 9.05
CA SER A 238 -19.86 -2.13 10.08
C SER A 238 -19.31 -0.71 9.88
N LEU A 239 -18.10 -0.59 9.33
CA LEU A 239 -17.45 0.70 9.09
C LEU A 239 -18.35 1.67 8.29
N ARG A 240 -19.03 1.19 7.24
CA ARG A 240 -19.91 2.04 6.40
C ARG A 240 -20.96 2.78 7.23
N THR A 241 -21.62 2.09 8.16
CA THR A 241 -22.69 2.66 8.99
C THR A 241 -22.15 3.39 10.24
N SER A 242 -20.85 3.29 10.48
CA SER A 242 -20.16 3.89 11.64
C SER A 242 -19.46 5.20 11.28
N LEU A 243 -18.99 5.33 10.03
CA LEU A 243 -18.31 6.52 9.52
C LEU A 243 -19.08 7.84 9.73
N PRO A 244 -20.42 7.92 9.60
CA PRO A 244 -21.14 9.16 9.91
C PRO A 244 -20.87 9.68 11.33
N GLU A 245 -21.00 8.81 12.33
CA GLU A 245 -20.80 9.17 13.74
C GLU A 245 -19.34 9.47 14.06
N ILE A 246 -18.41 8.72 13.47
CA ILE A 246 -16.97 8.95 13.64
C ILE A 246 -16.56 10.31 13.04
N CYS A 247 -17.03 10.61 11.83
CA CYS A 247 -16.78 11.89 11.18
C CYS A 247 -17.44 13.05 11.93
N ASP A 248 -18.67 12.88 12.43
CA ASP A 248 -19.36 13.90 13.22
C ASP A 248 -18.65 14.18 14.55
N PHE A 249 -18.11 13.14 15.20
CA PHE A 249 -17.29 13.30 16.41
C PHE A 249 -16.01 14.10 16.13
N ALA A 250 -15.28 13.73 15.08
CA ALA A 250 -14.10 14.47 14.64
C ALA A 250 -14.43 15.93 14.25
N ALA A 251 -15.54 16.15 13.56
CA ALA A 251 -16.01 17.50 13.19
C ALA A 251 -16.30 18.37 14.41
N LYS A 252 -16.99 17.82 15.42
CA LYS A 252 -17.29 18.52 16.68
C LYS A 252 -16.03 18.91 17.44
N TYR A 253 -15.03 18.02 17.46
CA TYR A 253 -13.74 18.33 18.06
C TYR A 253 -13.06 19.49 17.33
N LEU A 254 -12.93 19.41 16.00
CA LEU A 254 -12.30 20.45 15.18
C LEU A 254 -13.01 21.80 15.29
N ALA A 255 -14.35 21.81 15.41
CA ALA A 255 -15.13 23.03 15.62
C ALA A 255 -14.92 23.66 17.01
N SER A 256 -14.49 22.88 18.00
CA SER A 256 -14.18 23.36 19.35
C SER A 256 -12.73 23.81 19.54
N ALA A 257 -11.84 23.44 18.62
CA ALA A 257 -10.43 23.80 18.66
C ALA A 257 -10.26 25.30 18.36
N THR A 258 -9.59 26.02 19.27
CA THR A 258 -9.35 27.46 19.15
C THR A 258 -7.99 27.77 18.55
N GLU A 259 -7.01 26.89 18.75
CA GLU A 259 -5.65 27.02 18.23
C GLU A 259 -5.34 25.94 17.17
N PRO A 260 -4.51 26.22 16.15
CA PRO A 260 -4.12 25.24 15.13
C PRO A 260 -3.47 23.97 15.71
N ASP A 261 -2.70 24.10 16.79
CA ASP A 261 -2.04 22.97 17.45
C ASP A 261 -3.02 22.00 18.14
N GLN A 262 -4.27 22.43 18.34
CA GLN A 262 -5.36 21.62 18.91
C GLN A 262 -6.26 20.98 17.84
N GLN A 263 -5.81 20.93 16.58
CA GLN A 263 -6.58 20.38 15.46
C GLN A 263 -6.05 19.02 15.00
N ARG A 264 -5.47 18.24 15.92
CA ARG A 264 -4.86 16.93 15.64
C ARG A 264 -5.84 15.80 15.89
N ILE A 265 -5.88 14.85 14.96
CA ILE A 265 -6.70 13.65 15.02
C ILE A 265 -5.77 12.43 14.87
N VAL A 266 -5.88 11.49 15.80
CA VAL A 266 -5.18 10.20 15.76
C VAL A 266 -6.20 9.09 15.69
N VAL A 267 -6.05 8.22 14.68
CA VAL A 267 -6.94 7.08 14.49
C VAL A 267 -6.15 5.79 14.66
N ALA A 268 -6.62 4.90 15.53
CA ALA A 268 -6.00 3.61 15.76
C ALA A 268 -6.89 2.44 15.38
N CYS A 269 -6.28 1.35 14.94
CA CYS A 269 -6.88 0.02 14.87
C CYS A 269 -5.81 -1.02 15.22
N GLU A 270 -6.15 -2.30 15.30
CA GLU A 270 -5.20 -3.36 15.72
C GLU A 270 -3.80 -3.25 15.07
N SER A 271 -3.75 -3.19 13.75
CA SER A 271 -2.50 -3.15 12.98
C SER A 271 -2.01 -1.73 12.68
N GLY A 272 -2.87 -0.73 12.85
CA GLY A 272 -2.66 0.62 12.32
C GLY A 272 -2.63 0.71 10.78
N ARG A 273 -2.93 -0.37 10.04
CA ARG A 273 -2.74 -0.46 8.58
C ARG A 273 -4.03 -0.54 7.76
N ASP A 274 -5.16 -0.92 8.36
CA ASP A 274 -6.42 -1.18 7.63
C ASP A 274 -7.54 -0.22 8.01
N LEU A 275 -8.31 -0.54 9.06
CA LEU A 275 -9.50 0.24 9.45
C LEU A 275 -9.14 1.68 9.86
N SER A 276 -8.03 1.88 10.56
CA SER A 276 -7.53 3.22 10.91
C SER A 276 -7.25 4.05 9.66
N VAL A 277 -6.62 3.46 8.66
CA VAL A 277 -6.36 4.09 7.35
C VAL A 277 -7.68 4.40 6.62
N GLY A 278 -8.66 3.49 6.66
CA GLY A 278 -9.98 3.72 6.09
C GLY A 278 -10.74 4.89 6.74
N VAL A 279 -10.74 4.94 8.07
CA VAL A 279 -11.34 6.05 8.84
C VAL A 279 -10.59 7.35 8.59
N ALA A 280 -9.26 7.33 8.62
CA ALA A 280 -8.44 8.49 8.30
C ALA A 280 -8.70 9.01 6.89
N LEU A 281 -8.82 8.13 5.89
CA LEU A 281 -9.19 8.51 4.53
C LEU A 281 -10.57 9.17 4.47
N ALA A 282 -11.56 8.63 5.19
CA ALA A 282 -12.89 9.22 5.25
C ALA A 282 -12.88 10.62 5.89
N ILE A 283 -12.18 10.76 7.02
CA ILE A 283 -11.97 12.05 7.71
C ILE A 283 -11.26 13.05 6.81
N SER A 284 -10.17 12.63 6.13
CA SER A 284 -9.41 13.45 5.18
C SER A 284 -10.30 13.97 4.06
N CYS A 285 -11.10 13.09 3.44
CA CYS A 285 -12.04 13.47 2.40
C CYS A 285 -13.12 14.44 2.92
N TYR A 286 -13.68 14.14 4.09
CA TYR A 286 -14.89 14.78 4.60
C TYR A 286 -14.64 16.14 5.26
N LEU A 287 -13.57 16.25 6.07
CA LEU A 287 -13.32 17.42 6.93
C LEU A 287 -12.27 18.38 6.39
N PHE A 288 -11.45 17.95 5.44
CA PHE A 288 -10.33 18.76 4.95
C PHE A 288 -10.49 19.10 3.46
N ASP A 289 -9.97 20.27 3.06
CA ASP A 289 -9.81 20.66 1.66
C ASP A 289 -8.45 20.22 1.09
N ASP A 290 -8.16 20.56 -0.16
CA ASP A 290 -6.94 20.13 -0.84
C ASP A 290 -5.68 20.78 -0.25
N ASP A 291 -5.82 21.92 0.44
CA ASP A 291 -4.75 22.58 1.20
C ASP A 291 -4.55 21.99 2.61
N GLY A 292 -5.38 21.03 3.01
CA GLY A 292 -5.36 20.47 4.37
C GLY A 292 -5.98 21.39 5.42
N LYS A 293 -6.79 22.38 5.03
CA LYS A 293 -7.53 23.24 5.97
C LYS A 293 -8.89 22.63 6.30
N ILE A 294 -9.40 22.95 7.49
CA ILE A 294 -10.74 22.54 7.93
C ILE A 294 -11.77 23.17 7.01
N ARG A 295 -12.66 22.33 6.48
CA ARG A 295 -13.71 22.75 5.56
C ARG A 295 -14.82 23.50 6.29
N LYS A 296 -15.20 24.68 5.76
CA LYS A 296 -16.17 25.60 6.40
C LYS A 296 -17.65 25.28 6.16
N SER A 297 -17.99 24.51 5.12
CA SER A 297 -19.35 23.97 4.89
C SER A 297 -19.28 22.80 3.89
N THR A 298 -20.16 21.80 4.05
CA THR A 298 -20.17 20.56 3.26
C THR A 298 -21.16 20.58 2.08
N GLU A 299 -21.86 21.69 1.84
CA GLU A 299 -23.07 21.68 1.00
C GLU A 299 -22.83 21.55 -0.52
N ASP A 300 -21.59 21.69 -1.02
CA ASP A 300 -21.29 21.64 -2.47
C ASP A 300 -20.29 20.55 -2.89
N ILE A 301 -19.99 19.55 -2.05
CA ILE A 301 -18.97 18.55 -2.37
C ILE A 301 -19.57 17.34 -3.07
N SER A 302 -19.16 17.12 -4.32
CA SER A 302 -19.35 15.84 -5.01
C SER A 302 -18.15 14.93 -4.74
N PHE A 303 -18.33 13.91 -3.91
CA PHE A 303 -17.31 12.89 -3.67
C PHE A 303 -17.24 11.94 -4.87
N THR A 304 -16.25 12.13 -5.73
CA THR A 304 -16.00 11.21 -6.85
C THR A 304 -15.01 10.11 -6.48
N LYS A 305 -15.06 8.99 -7.21
CA LYS A 305 -14.08 7.90 -7.03
C LYS A 305 -12.65 8.36 -7.26
N THR A 306 -12.45 9.29 -8.19
CA THR A 306 -11.14 9.87 -8.50
C THR A 306 -10.62 10.71 -7.34
N PHE A 307 -11.49 11.54 -6.72
CA PHE A 307 -11.14 12.33 -5.53
C PHE A 307 -10.68 11.43 -4.38
N ILE A 308 -11.46 10.39 -4.05
CA ILE A 308 -11.14 9.47 -2.95
C ILE A 308 -9.83 8.72 -3.23
N LYS A 309 -9.58 8.31 -4.49
CA LYS A 309 -8.32 7.68 -4.89
C LYS A 309 -7.12 8.63 -4.79
N SER A 310 -7.28 9.89 -5.17
CA SER A 310 -6.24 10.91 -5.02
C SER A 310 -5.86 11.09 -3.55
N ARG A 311 -6.84 11.21 -2.65
CA ARG A 311 -6.63 11.27 -1.20
C ARG A 311 -5.96 10.03 -0.63
N LEU A 312 -6.39 8.84 -1.07
CA LEU A 312 -5.73 7.60 -0.71
C LEU A 312 -4.27 7.57 -1.19
N GLY A 313 -3.98 8.11 -2.37
CA GLY A 313 -2.62 8.22 -2.90
C GLY A 313 -1.71 9.07 -2.00
N VAL A 314 -2.22 10.19 -1.46
CA VAL A 314 -1.49 11.01 -0.47
C VAL A 314 -1.20 10.19 0.80
N VAL A 315 -2.22 9.51 1.33
CA VAL A 315 -2.09 8.65 2.53
C VAL A 315 -1.05 7.55 2.30
N MET A 316 -1.09 6.86 1.16
CA MET A 316 -0.14 5.79 0.84
C MET A 316 1.28 6.30 0.55
N THR A 317 1.42 7.56 0.14
CA THR A 317 2.74 8.20 -0.03
C THR A 317 3.36 8.52 1.32
N ALA A 318 2.58 9.04 2.27
CA ALA A 318 3.02 9.31 3.63
C ALA A 318 3.23 8.02 4.44
N TYR A 319 2.39 7.01 4.20
CA TYR A 319 2.47 5.71 4.87
C TYR A 319 2.49 4.55 3.86
N PRO A 320 3.68 4.17 3.34
CA PRO A 320 3.81 3.04 2.41
C PRO A 320 3.36 1.68 2.97
N GLY A 321 3.36 1.52 4.30
CA GLY A 321 2.87 0.32 4.99
C GLY A 321 1.34 0.26 5.16
N ALA A 322 0.61 1.31 4.75
CA ALA A 322 -0.85 1.30 4.74
C ALA A 322 -1.36 0.18 3.83
N ASN A 323 -2.27 -0.64 4.35
CA ASN A 323 -2.85 -1.77 3.62
C ASN A 323 -4.36 -1.89 3.90
N PRO A 324 -5.17 -0.87 3.55
CA PRO A 324 -6.61 -0.94 3.72
C PRO A 324 -7.20 -2.02 2.82
N SER A 325 -7.98 -2.92 3.42
CA SER A 325 -8.59 -4.03 2.69
C SER A 325 -9.57 -3.51 1.64
N ARG A 326 -9.80 -4.31 0.58
CA ARG A 326 -10.82 -3.98 -0.44
C ARG A 326 -12.19 -3.72 0.19
N ALA A 327 -12.55 -4.46 1.24
CA ALA A 327 -13.81 -4.28 1.95
C ALA A 327 -13.86 -2.94 2.69
N THR A 328 -12.77 -2.55 3.37
CA THR A 328 -12.61 -1.25 4.02
C THR A 328 -12.79 -0.11 3.01
N LEU A 329 -12.08 -0.17 1.87
CA LEU A 329 -12.18 0.86 0.82
C LEU A 329 -13.57 0.91 0.19
N GLN A 330 -14.26 -0.21 0.03
CA GLN A 330 -15.65 -0.23 -0.46
C GLN A 330 -16.59 0.49 0.51
N SER A 331 -16.43 0.26 1.82
CA SER A 331 -17.23 0.94 2.83
C SER A 331 -16.98 2.44 2.87
N VAL A 332 -15.72 2.88 2.75
CA VAL A 332 -15.36 4.31 2.65
C VAL A 332 -15.95 4.94 1.40
N ASN A 333 -15.79 4.32 0.22
CA ASN A 333 -16.36 4.83 -1.03
C ASN A 333 -17.88 4.94 -0.94
N SER A 334 -18.54 3.91 -0.40
CA SER A 334 -19.98 3.90 -0.29
C SER A 334 -20.50 4.95 0.70
N PHE A 335 -19.81 5.15 1.83
CA PHE A 335 -20.12 6.23 2.75
C PHE A 335 -20.02 7.59 2.05
N LEU A 336 -18.87 7.90 1.43
CA LEU A 336 -18.63 9.21 0.83
C LEU A 336 -19.52 9.47 -0.41
N MET A 337 -19.76 8.48 -1.26
CA MET A 337 -20.55 8.66 -2.50
C MET A 337 -22.06 8.62 -2.27
N ASP A 338 -22.54 7.80 -1.33
CA ASP A 338 -23.96 7.73 -0.99
C ASP A 338 -24.36 8.81 0.04
N TRP A 339 -23.40 9.62 0.51
CA TRP A 339 -23.66 10.69 1.45
C TRP A 339 -24.57 11.75 0.83
N ARG A 340 -25.80 11.82 1.33
CA ARG A 340 -26.73 12.93 1.13
C ARG A 340 -27.09 13.42 2.53
N LYS A 341 -26.77 14.68 2.83
CA LYS A 341 -27.25 15.33 4.06
C LYS A 341 -28.74 15.64 3.92
#